data_AF-A0A5Q4BDB2-F1
#
_entry.id   AF-A0A5Q4BDB2-F1
#
_cell.length_a   1.000
_cell.length_b   1.000
_cell.length_c   1.000
_cell.angle_alpha   90.00
_cell.angle_beta   90.00
_cell.angle_gamma   90.00
#
_symmetry.space_group_name_H-M   'P 1'
#
loop_
_entity.id
_entity.type
_entity.pdbx_description
1 polymer ?
#
loop_
_entity_poly.entity_id
_entity_poly.type
_entity_poly.pdbx_seq_one_letter_code
_entity_poly.pdbx_strand_id
1 'polypeptide(L)'
;MAPSLRLNAEIPKAKLRPYIHTLNHGQVSSHLSSFGRDGVHPRCASKPDTLLLCNVAGRLLHLLYAGSRLIPKGACVGVSSHALWDPEVYPEPEKWDGYWFYRLREEPGKENFAQLVSTAPGHLGFGHGRHACPGGFFAANEIKIVLAHILLHPIMNPHLEIEIQRRADEVDLEKFREQPV
;
A
#
# COMPACT_ATOMS: atom_id res chain seq x y z
N MET A 1 -6.12 35.59 -13.18
CA MET A 1 -7.14 34.81 -13.89
C MET A 1 -6.51 33.51 -14.34
N ALA A 2 -6.70 32.42 -13.60
CA ALA A 2 -6.36 31.07 -14.03
C ALA A 2 -7.67 30.33 -14.34
N PRO A 3 -7.80 29.63 -15.48
CA PRO A 3 -9.05 28.99 -15.84
C PRO A 3 -9.26 27.74 -14.98
N SER A 4 -10.41 27.69 -14.30
CA SER A 4 -10.89 26.51 -13.60
C SER A 4 -11.08 25.36 -14.59
N LEU A 5 -10.25 24.31 -14.48
CA LEU A 5 -10.46 23.05 -15.17
C LEU A 5 -11.75 22.40 -14.62
N ARG A 6 -12.86 22.61 -15.32
CA ARG A 6 -14.08 21.82 -15.13
C ARG A 6 -13.84 20.44 -15.72
N LEU A 7 -13.67 19.44 -14.86
CA LEU A 7 -13.68 18.03 -15.27
C LEU A 7 -15.13 17.64 -15.60
N ASN A 8 -15.60 17.97 -16.79
CA ASN A 8 -16.86 17.46 -17.33
C ASN A 8 -16.64 16.03 -17.83
N ALA A 9 -16.50 15.09 -16.91
CA ALA A 9 -16.68 13.68 -17.21
C ALA A 9 -17.98 13.25 -16.52
N GLU A 10 -19.09 13.29 -17.25
CA GLU A 10 -20.33 12.65 -16.81
C GLU A 10 -20.08 11.14 -16.74
N ILE A 11 -19.70 10.65 -15.57
CA ILE A 11 -19.61 9.22 -15.28
C ILE A 11 -21.06 8.69 -15.24
N PRO A 12 -21.44 7.72 -16.09
CA PRO A 12 -22.80 7.20 -16.11
C PRO A 12 -23.16 6.63 -14.73
N LYS A 13 -24.18 7.22 -14.08
CA LYS A 13 -24.64 6.84 -12.72
C LYS A 13 -24.95 5.34 -12.57
N ALA A 14 -25.19 4.62 -13.66
CA ALA A 14 -25.43 3.17 -13.68
C ALA A 14 -24.17 2.31 -13.41
N LYS A 15 -22.95 2.87 -13.57
CA LYS A 15 -21.68 2.17 -13.27
C LYS A 15 -21.14 2.44 -11.86
N LEU A 16 -21.75 3.37 -11.12
CA LEU A 16 -21.46 3.67 -9.72
C LEU A 16 -22.30 2.80 -8.76
N ARG A 17 -22.57 1.54 -9.10
CA ARG A 17 -22.84 0.56 -8.03
C ARG A 17 -21.59 0.59 -7.15
N PRO A 18 -21.67 0.78 -5.82
CA PRO A 18 -20.48 0.96 -5.03
C PRO A 18 -19.69 -0.35 -5.13
N TYR A 19 -18.59 -0.30 -5.87
CA TYR A 19 -17.71 -1.45 -6.19
C TYR A 19 -17.25 -2.15 -4.90
N ILE A 20 -17.25 -1.42 -3.78
CA ILE A 20 -16.97 -1.88 -2.43
C ILE A 20 -18.00 -2.91 -1.93
N HIS A 21 -19.26 -2.85 -2.35
CA HIS A 21 -20.33 -3.74 -1.84
C HIS A 21 -20.34 -5.15 -2.43
N THR A 22 -19.58 -5.41 -3.50
CA THR A 22 -19.39 -6.77 -4.04
C THR A 22 -18.13 -7.46 -3.51
N LEU A 23 -17.30 -6.73 -2.75
CA LEU A 23 -16.02 -7.24 -2.27
C LEU A 23 -16.19 -7.82 -0.87
N ASN A 24 -15.72 -9.04 -0.67
CA ASN A 24 -15.61 -9.63 0.67
C ASN A 24 -14.52 -8.89 1.49
N HIS A 25 -14.49 -9.10 2.82
CA HIS A 25 -13.52 -8.44 3.70
C HIS A 25 -12.06 -8.66 3.27
N GLY A 26 -11.74 -9.83 2.70
CA GLY A 26 -10.41 -10.14 2.17
C GLY A 26 -10.05 -9.30 0.96
N GLN A 27 -11.00 -9.10 0.04
CA GLN A 27 -10.83 -8.26 -1.14
C GLN A 27 -10.71 -6.78 -0.79
N VAL A 28 -11.48 -6.26 0.17
CA VAL A 28 -11.30 -4.86 0.62
C VAL A 28 -9.92 -4.66 1.23
N SER A 29 -9.48 -5.59 2.07
CA SER A 29 -8.14 -5.52 2.68
C SER A 29 -7.02 -5.60 1.64
N SER A 30 -7.16 -6.39 0.58
CA SER A 30 -6.14 -6.49 -0.49
C SER A 30 -6.05 -5.21 -1.31
N HIS A 31 -7.18 -4.58 -1.65
CA HIS A 31 -7.21 -3.29 -2.34
C HIS A 31 -6.56 -2.17 -1.52
N LEU A 32 -6.95 -2.02 -0.24
CA LEU A 32 -6.35 -1.00 0.64
C LEU A 32 -4.86 -1.26 0.87
N SER A 33 -4.45 -2.53 0.95
CA SER A 33 -3.04 -2.89 1.07
C SER A 33 -2.25 -2.56 -0.19
N SER A 34 -2.82 -2.79 -1.38
CA SER A 34 -2.21 -2.43 -2.66
C SER A 34 -2.04 -0.92 -2.79
N PHE A 35 -3.12 -0.17 -2.51
CA PHE A 35 -3.12 1.29 -2.49
C PHE A 35 -2.05 1.84 -1.56
N GLY A 36 -1.97 1.33 -0.32
CA GLY A 36 -0.96 1.76 0.64
C GLY A 36 0.45 1.39 0.21
N ARG A 37 0.64 0.21 -0.40
CA ARG A 37 1.97 -0.29 -0.79
C ARG A 37 2.54 0.54 -1.93
N ASP A 38 1.70 0.86 -2.91
CA ASP A 38 2.09 1.81 -3.96
C ASP A 38 2.25 3.21 -3.38
N GLY A 39 1.45 3.59 -2.38
CA GLY A 39 1.58 4.84 -1.63
C GLY A 39 2.97 5.07 -1.03
N VAL A 40 3.61 4.03 -0.47
CA VAL A 40 4.97 4.09 0.11
C VAL A 40 6.09 3.89 -0.93
N HIS A 41 5.76 3.69 -2.20
CA HIS A 41 6.73 3.70 -3.29
C HIS A 41 7.25 5.12 -3.52
N PRO A 42 8.58 5.32 -3.62
CA PRO A 42 9.13 6.63 -3.91
C PRO A 42 8.79 7.04 -5.35
N ARG A 43 8.08 8.17 -5.52
CA ARG A 43 7.61 8.67 -6.83
C ARG A 43 8.18 10.02 -7.25
N CYS A 44 9.03 10.63 -6.42
CA CYS A 44 9.66 11.91 -6.76
C CYS A 44 11.12 11.72 -7.21
N ALA A 45 11.39 11.95 -8.51
CA ALA A 45 12.74 11.94 -9.10
C ALA A 45 13.70 12.96 -8.45
N SER A 46 13.17 13.97 -7.74
CA SER A 46 13.97 14.97 -7.03
C SER A 46 14.39 14.55 -5.60
N LYS A 47 14.05 13.33 -5.15
CA LYS A 47 14.52 12.80 -3.85
C LYS A 47 15.10 11.39 -4.00
N PRO A 48 16.36 11.24 -4.45
CA PRO A 48 16.94 9.94 -4.75
C PRO A 48 17.16 9.01 -3.53
N ASP A 49 17.04 9.47 -2.27
CA ASP A 49 17.62 8.72 -1.13
C ASP A 49 16.63 8.37 -0.01
N THR A 50 15.39 7.99 -0.32
CA THR A 50 14.34 8.00 0.73
C THR A 50 14.40 6.81 1.71
N LEU A 51 15.17 5.74 1.46
CA LEU A 51 15.44 4.70 2.48
C LEU A 51 16.78 4.01 2.24
N LEU A 52 17.83 4.54 2.87
CA LEU A 52 19.14 3.88 2.92
C LEU A 52 19.24 3.00 4.16
N LEU A 53 19.20 1.68 3.98
CA LEU A 53 19.50 0.77 5.10
C LEU A 53 21.01 0.78 5.35
N CYS A 54 21.42 1.36 6.47
CA CYS A 54 22.83 1.48 6.84
C CYS A 54 23.24 0.42 7.86
N ASN A 55 24.44 -0.13 7.70
CA ASN A 55 25.06 -0.97 8.71
C ASN A 55 26.59 -0.83 8.67
N VAL A 56 27.26 -1.20 9.76
CA VAL A 56 28.73 -1.28 9.82
C VAL A 56 29.15 -2.74 9.72
N ALA A 57 30.06 -3.05 8.80
CA ALA A 57 30.58 -4.39 8.63
C ALA A 57 31.40 -4.83 9.85
N GLY A 58 30.84 -5.66 10.73
CA GLY A 58 31.54 -6.16 11.93
C GLY A 58 32.71 -7.11 11.63
N ARG A 59 32.77 -7.64 10.40
CA ARG A 59 33.85 -8.50 9.87
C ARG A 59 34.02 -8.26 8.38
N LEU A 60 35.10 -8.78 7.80
CA LEU A 60 35.28 -8.82 6.34
C LEU A 60 34.12 -9.60 5.70
N LEU A 61 33.45 -9.00 4.73
CA LEU A 61 32.35 -9.64 3.98
C LEU A 61 32.77 -9.87 2.54
N HIS A 62 32.40 -11.03 1.99
CA HIS A 62 32.60 -11.38 0.58
C HIS A 62 31.26 -11.22 -0.15
N LEU A 63 31.21 -10.36 -1.16
CA LEU A 63 30.06 -10.24 -2.07
C LEU A 63 30.21 -11.23 -3.22
N LEU A 64 29.42 -12.31 -3.19
CA LEU A 64 29.48 -13.39 -4.18
C LEU A 64 28.91 -13.00 -5.56
N TYR A 65 28.02 -12.01 -5.60
CA TYR A 65 27.22 -11.70 -6.79
C TYR A 65 27.89 -10.72 -7.78
N ALA A 66 28.97 -10.04 -7.40
CA ALA A 66 29.64 -9.02 -8.22
C ALA A 66 31.17 -9.16 -8.23
N GLY A 67 31.67 -10.32 -8.64
CA GLY A 67 33.11 -10.54 -8.85
C GLY A 67 33.94 -10.55 -7.56
N SER A 68 33.45 -11.21 -6.50
CA SER A 68 34.16 -11.37 -5.21
C SER A 68 34.68 -10.07 -4.59
N ARG A 69 33.86 -9.01 -4.59
CA ARG A 69 34.22 -7.76 -3.89
C ARG A 69 34.25 -7.98 -2.38
N LEU A 70 35.34 -7.54 -1.75
CA LEU A 70 35.54 -7.59 -0.31
C LEU A 70 35.10 -6.27 0.32
N ILE A 71 34.25 -6.34 1.34
CA ILE A 71 33.91 -5.19 2.19
C ILE A 71 34.75 -5.27 3.47
N PRO A 72 35.67 -4.32 3.70
CA PRO A 72 36.52 -4.31 4.89
C PRO A 72 35.72 -4.25 6.19
N LYS A 73 36.29 -4.82 7.25
CA LYS A 73 35.76 -4.63 8.61
C LYS A 73 35.76 -3.14 8.96
N GLY A 74 34.66 -2.66 9.53
CA GLY A 74 34.48 -1.25 9.90
C GLY A 74 33.94 -0.37 8.77
N ALA A 75 33.78 -0.90 7.55
CA ALA A 75 33.17 -0.15 6.46
C ALA A 75 31.68 0.10 6.72
N CYS A 76 31.21 1.30 6.41
CA CYS A 76 29.78 1.62 6.37
C CYS A 76 29.18 1.09 5.06
N VAL A 77 28.10 0.34 5.16
CA VAL A 77 27.37 -0.28 4.04
C VAL A 77 25.96 0.28 4.02
N GLY A 78 25.60 0.94 2.92
CA GLY A 78 24.24 1.40 2.64
C GLY A 78 23.60 0.54 1.55
N VAL A 79 22.35 0.15 1.73
CA VAL A 79 21.52 -0.43 0.65
C VAL A 79 20.58 0.65 0.14
N SER A 80 20.72 0.98 -1.14
CA SER A 80 19.86 1.96 -1.81
C SER A 80 18.51 1.35 -2.19
N SER A 81 17.46 2.15 -2.05
CA SER A 81 16.12 1.85 -2.56
C SER A 81 15.94 2.14 -4.05
N HIS A 82 17.01 2.48 -4.79
CA HIS A 82 16.94 2.87 -6.20
C HIS A 82 16.32 1.80 -7.11
N ALA A 83 16.39 0.51 -6.73
CA ALA A 83 15.74 -0.57 -7.47
C ALA A 83 14.20 -0.43 -7.55
N LEU A 84 13.59 0.38 -6.69
CA LEU A 84 12.16 0.73 -6.80
C LEU A 84 11.88 1.54 -8.07
N TRP A 85 12.85 2.30 -8.55
CA TRP A 85 12.74 3.13 -9.74
C TRP A 85 13.18 2.42 -11.03
N ASP A 86 13.58 1.16 -10.92
CA ASP A 86 14.06 0.39 -12.05
C ASP A 86 12.86 -0.06 -12.90
N PRO A 87 12.73 0.38 -14.16
CA PRO A 87 11.63 -0.03 -15.02
C PRO A 87 11.63 -1.53 -15.35
N GLU A 88 12.76 -2.24 -15.16
CA GLU A 88 12.81 -3.69 -15.29
C GLU A 88 12.09 -4.40 -14.11
N VAL A 89 12.02 -3.74 -12.94
CA VAL A 89 11.39 -4.28 -11.73
C VAL A 89 9.98 -3.74 -11.54
N TYR A 90 9.77 -2.44 -11.81
CA TYR A 90 8.50 -1.72 -11.68
C TYR A 90 8.16 -1.01 -13.00
N PRO A 91 7.23 -1.53 -13.81
CA PRO A 91 6.78 -0.86 -15.03
C PRO A 91 6.17 0.51 -14.71
N GLU A 92 6.56 1.54 -15.45
CA GLU A 92 6.11 2.93 -15.25
C GLU A 92 6.28 3.42 -13.79
N PRO A 93 7.49 3.40 -13.20
CA PRO A 93 7.69 3.64 -11.76
C PRO A 93 7.33 5.07 -11.31
N GLU A 94 7.26 6.01 -12.25
CA GLU A 94 6.84 7.39 -11.98
C GLU A 94 5.31 7.53 -11.83
N LYS A 95 4.55 6.53 -12.26
CA LYS A 95 3.09 6.54 -12.28
C LYS A 95 2.54 5.77 -11.09
N TRP A 96 1.56 6.37 -10.42
CA TRP A 96 0.84 5.72 -9.34
C TRP A 96 -0.25 4.79 -9.90
N ASP A 97 -0.23 3.52 -9.50
CA ASP A 97 -1.25 2.51 -9.82
C ASP A 97 -1.62 1.74 -8.55
N GLY A 98 -2.67 2.22 -7.88
CA GLY A 98 -3.18 1.60 -6.65
C GLY A 98 -3.66 0.14 -6.81
N TYR A 99 -3.79 -0.39 -8.02
CA TYR A 99 -4.18 -1.78 -8.28
C TYR A 99 -3.01 -2.67 -8.69
N TRP A 100 -1.81 -2.13 -8.89
CA TRP A 100 -0.64 -2.91 -9.29
C TRP A 100 -0.39 -4.11 -8.38
N PHE A 101 -0.27 -3.87 -7.07
CA PHE A 101 -0.03 -4.92 -6.08
C PHE A 101 -1.26 -5.79 -5.80
N TYR A 102 -2.46 -5.34 -6.17
CA TYR A 102 -3.64 -6.20 -6.16
C TYR A 102 -3.52 -7.26 -7.26
N ARG A 103 -3.25 -6.84 -8.51
CA ARG A 103 -3.05 -7.74 -9.65
C ARG A 103 -1.85 -8.68 -9.44
N LEU A 104 -0.78 -8.15 -8.85
CA LEU A 104 0.43 -8.95 -8.55
C LEU A 104 0.14 -10.15 -7.61
N ARG A 105 -0.90 -10.09 -6.78
CA ARG A 105 -1.27 -11.20 -5.87
C ARG A 105 -2.10 -12.28 -6.55
N GLU A 106 -2.70 -11.97 -7.69
CA GLU A 106 -3.43 -12.94 -8.49
C GLU A 106 -2.46 -13.91 -9.19
N GLU A 107 -1.18 -13.55 -9.29
CA GLU A 107 -0.12 -14.42 -9.75
C GLU A 107 0.23 -15.49 -8.69
N PRO A 108 0.26 -16.79 -9.06
CA PRO A 108 0.62 -17.87 -8.14
C PRO A 108 2.00 -17.66 -7.49
N GLY A 109 2.06 -17.73 -6.17
CA GLY A 109 3.29 -17.58 -5.38
C GLY A 109 3.61 -16.14 -4.95
N LYS A 110 2.81 -15.15 -5.35
CA LYS A 110 2.97 -13.73 -4.95
C LYS A 110 1.87 -13.22 -4.00
N GLU A 111 1.01 -14.10 -3.50
CA GLU A 111 -0.16 -13.78 -2.69
C GLU A 111 0.22 -13.01 -1.41
N ASN A 112 1.31 -13.43 -0.77
CA ASN A 112 1.84 -12.81 0.44
C ASN A 112 2.86 -11.70 0.16
N PHE A 113 3.43 -11.66 -1.04
CA PHE A 113 4.51 -10.73 -1.37
C PHE A 113 4.01 -9.29 -1.45
N ALA A 114 2.78 -9.09 -1.91
CA ALA A 114 2.25 -7.76 -2.21
C ALA A 114 1.45 -7.11 -1.06
N GLN A 115 1.58 -7.61 0.18
CA GLN A 115 1.02 -6.93 1.36
C GLN A 115 1.76 -5.64 1.67
N LEU A 116 1.03 -4.65 2.20
CA LEU A 116 1.57 -3.36 2.60
C LEU A 116 2.81 -3.53 3.49
N VAL A 117 2.70 -4.44 4.45
CA VAL A 117 3.73 -4.75 5.45
C VAL A 117 4.76 -5.77 4.97
N SER A 118 4.57 -6.37 3.80
CA SER A 118 5.49 -7.40 3.30
C SER A 118 6.80 -6.76 2.86
N THR A 119 7.83 -7.01 3.66
CA THR A 119 9.20 -6.60 3.34
C THR A 119 9.77 -7.54 2.29
N ALA A 120 10.44 -6.98 1.30
CA ALA A 120 11.16 -7.75 0.29
C ALA A 120 12.40 -6.97 -0.15
N PRO A 121 13.44 -7.64 -0.71
CA PRO A 121 14.56 -6.94 -1.32
C PRO A 121 14.13 -5.92 -2.38
N GLY A 122 13.06 -6.23 -3.13
CA GLY A 122 12.45 -5.33 -4.12
C GLY A 122 11.44 -4.33 -3.56
N HIS A 123 11.20 -4.29 -2.23
CA HIS A 123 10.29 -3.34 -1.61
C HIS A 123 10.69 -3.02 -0.15
N LEU A 124 11.34 -1.87 0.04
CA LEU A 124 11.96 -1.47 1.30
C LEU A 124 11.14 -0.44 2.12
N GLY A 125 9.86 -0.22 1.81
CA GLY A 125 9.02 0.81 2.45
C GLY A 125 8.91 0.71 3.98
N PHE A 126 9.03 -0.50 4.55
CA PHE A 126 9.11 -0.74 5.99
C PHE A 126 10.46 -1.33 6.41
N GLY A 127 11.53 -1.12 5.63
CA GLY A 127 12.82 -1.77 5.84
C GLY A 127 12.80 -3.27 5.51
N HIS A 128 13.90 -3.97 5.78
CA HIS A 128 14.01 -5.41 5.52
C HIS A 128 14.96 -6.09 6.52
N GLY A 129 14.73 -7.38 6.78
CA GLY A 129 15.53 -8.18 7.71
C GLY A 129 15.55 -7.59 9.11
N ARG A 130 16.74 -7.47 9.72
CA ARG A 130 16.92 -6.91 11.07
C ARG A 130 16.51 -5.44 11.18
N HIS A 131 16.45 -4.74 10.05
CA HIS A 131 16.08 -3.32 9.98
C HIS A 131 14.62 -3.13 9.53
N ALA A 132 13.81 -4.19 9.55
CA ALA A 132 12.38 -4.06 9.32
C ALA A 132 11.75 -3.25 10.47
N CYS A 133 10.87 -2.30 10.12
CA CYS A 133 10.12 -1.49 11.05
C CYS A 133 9.20 -2.40 11.88
N PRO A 134 9.39 -2.49 13.22
CA PRO A 134 8.55 -3.34 14.06
C PRO A 134 7.09 -2.85 14.10
N GLY A 135 6.86 -1.56 13.84
CA GLY A 135 5.53 -0.95 13.81
C GLY A 135 4.78 -1.06 12.48
N GLY A 136 5.31 -1.77 11.47
CA GLY A 136 4.70 -1.82 10.14
C GLY A 136 3.24 -2.31 10.14
N PHE A 137 2.92 -3.34 10.94
CA PHE A 137 1.56 -3.85 11.10
C PHE A 137 0.61 -2.84 11.73
N PHE A 138 1.09 -2.10 12.72
CA PHE A 138 0.31 -1.07 13.39
C PHE A 138 -0.01 0.07 12.42
N ALA A 139 1.01 0.63 11.76
CA ALA A 139 0.85 1.69 10.77
C ALA A 139 -0.05 1.27 9.60
N ALA A 140 0.07 0.02 9.12
CA ALA A 140 -0.78 -0.50 8.07
C ALA A 140 -2.27 -0.56 8.46
N ASN A 141 -2.57 -0.92 9.71
CA ASN A 141 -3.94 -0.95 10.21
C ASN A 141 -4.49 0.47 10.37
N GLU A 142 -3.70 1.41 10.91
CA GLU A 142 -4.10 2.81 11.02
C GLU A 142 -4.40 3.43 9.66
N ILE A 143 -3.54 3.22 8.65
CA ILE A 143 -3.77 3.71 7.29
C ILE A 143 -5.06 3.13 6.70
N LYS A 144 -5.33 1.84 6.91
CA LYS A 144 -6.58 1.20 6.44
C LYS A 144 -7.81 1.81 7.13
N ILE A 145 -7.74 2.07 8.43
CA ILE A 145 -8.83 2.70 9.20
C ILE A 145 -9.06 4.12 8.72
N VAL A 146 -8.01 4.93 8.57
CA VAL A 146 -8.10 6.30 8.05
C VAL A 146 -8.70 6.31 6.64
N LEU A 147 -8.25 5.41 5.75
CA LEU A 147 -8.79 5.32 4.39
C LEU A 147 -10.26 4.88 4.39
N ALA A 148 -10.64 3.93 5.24
CA ALA A 148 -12.04 3.55 5.43
C ALA A 148 -12.88 4.75 5.92
N HIS A 149 -12.37 5.52 6.90
CA HIS A 149 -13.03 6.73 7.34
C HIS A 149 -13.18 7.74 6.21
N ILE A 150 -12.13 8.03 5.43
CA ILE A 150 -12.21 8.97 4.30
C ILE A 150 -13.26 8.52 3.27
N LEU A 151 -13.33 7.23 2.96
CA LEU A 151 -14.25 6.69 1.95
C LEU A 151 -15.71 6.63 2.44
N LEU A 152 -15.91 6.39 3.73
CA LEU A 152 -17.22 6.30 4.37
C LEU A 152 -17.69 7.67 4.89
N HIS A 153 -16.80 8.67 4.97
CA HIS A 153 -17.15 9.98 5.51
C HIS A 153 -18.13 10.68 4.57
N PRO A 154 -19.29 11.10 5.07
CA PRO A 154 -20.34 11.73 4.27
C PRO A 154 -19.90 12.90 3.40
N ILE A 155 -19.03 13.77 3.93
CA ILE A 155 -18.55 14.95 3.20
C ILE A 155 -17.76 14.56 1.94
N MET A 156 -17.04 13.44 1.97
CA MET A 156 -16.24 12.97 0.84
C MET A 156 -17.04 12.09 -0.12
N ASN A 157 -18.12 11.45 0.37
CA ASN A 157 -18.97 10.59 -0.43
C ASN A 157 -20.46 10.76 -0.04
N PRO A 158 -21.10 11.87 -0.45
CA PRO A 158 -22.46 12.20 -0.03
C PRO A 158 -23.52 11.20 -0.55
N HIS A 159 -23.19 10.44 -1.61
CA HIS A 159 -24.06 9.38 -2.12
C HIS A 159 -24.02 8.10 -1.27
N LEU A 160 -22.94 7.88 -0.51
CA LEU A 160 -22.81 6.72 0.37
C LEU A 160 -23.55 6.92 1.70
N GLU A 161 -23.63 8.15 2.19
CA GLU A 161 -24.37 8.48 3.43
C GLU A 161 -25.85 8.10 3.30
N ILE A 162 -26.46 8.34 2.15
CA ILE A 162 -27.85 7.96 1.87
C ILE A 162 -28.02 6.43 1.93
N GLU A 163 -27.10 5.65 1.38
CA GLU A 163 -27.16 4.18 1.37
C GLU A 163 -26.86 3.57 2.76
N ILE A 164 -25.93 4.17 3.51
CA ILE A 164 -25.61 3.78 4.89
C ILE A 164 -26.78 4.08 5.82
N GLN A 165 -27.38 5.27 5.72
CA GLN A 165 -28.54 5.64 6.54
C GLN A 165 -29.74 4.75 6.23
N ARG A 166 -30.05 4.57 4.94
CA ARG A 166 -31.13 3.66 4.48
C ARG A 166 -30.97 2.24 5.01
N ARG A 167 -29.73 1.75 5.16
CA ARG A 167 -29.43 0.43 5.72
C ARG A 167 -29.39 0.41 7.25
N ALA A 168 -28.90 1.45 7.90
CA ALA A 168 -28.98 1.56 9.36
C ALA A 168 -30.44 1.53 9.83
N ASP A 169 -31.35 2.09 9.03
CA ASP A 169 -32.80 2.03 9.26
C ASP A 169 -33.40 0.64 8.93
N GLU A 170 -32.72 -0.19 8.12
CA GLU A 170 -33.10 -1.58 7.82
C GLU A 170 -32.53 -2.60 8.82
N VAL A 171 -31.50 -2.24 9.60
CA VAL A 171 -30.91 -3.12 10.61
C VAL A 171 -31.79 -3.11 11.85
N ASP A 172 -32.59 -4.16 12.00
CA ASP A 172 -33.40 -4.41 13.19
C ASP A 172 -32.50 -4.71 14.40
N LEU A 173 -32.30 -3.71 15.25
CA LEU A 173 -31.45 -3.79 16.45
C LEU A 173 -31.95 -4.80 17.49
N GLU A 174 -33.21 -5.22 17.43
CA GLU A 174 -33.77 -6.24 18.33
C GLU A 174 -33.18 -7.64 18.05
N LYS A 175 -32.71 -7.92 16.83
CA LYS A 175 -32.05 -9.19 16.49
C LYS A 175 -30.69 -9.41 17.16
N PHE A 176 -30.03 -8.35 17.63
CA PHE A 176 -28.73 -8.45 18.30
C PHE A 176 -28.85 -8.51 19.83
N ARG A 177 -30.06 -8.35 20.37
CA ARG A 177 -30.32 -8.37 21.82
C ARG A 177 -30.56 -9.80 22.36
N GLU A 178 -30.76 -10.77 21.48
CA GLU A 178 -31.00 -12.18 21.83
C GLU A 178 -29.80 -13.08 21.47
N GLN A 179 -28.69 -12.93 22.20
CA GLN A 179 -27.73 -14.02 22.34
C GLN A 179 -27.50 -14.25 23.83
N PRO A 180 -28.10 -15.29 24.45
CA PRO A 180 -27.73 -15.66 25.81
C PRO A 180 -26.28 -16.15 25.82
N VAL A 181 -25.51 -15.64 26.78
CA VAL A 181 -24.13 -16.04 27.08
C VAL A 181 -24.07 -17.50 27.54
#